data_AF-A0A285P2K0-F1
#
_entry.id   AF-A0A285P2K0-F1
#
_cell.length_a   1.000
_cell.length_b   1.000
_cell.length_c   1.000
_cell.angle_alpha   90.00
_cell.angle_beta   90.00
_cell.angle_gamma   90.00
#
_symmetry.space_group_name_H-M   'P 1'
#
loop_
_entity.id
_entity.type
_entity.pdbx_description
1 polymer ?
#
loop_
_entity_poly.entity_id
_entity_poly.type
_entity_poly.pdbx_seq_one_letter_code
_entity_poly.pdbx_strand_id
1 'polypeptide(L)'
;MKAQTSLYDSLIMELTRTGELFRLSATEARLLAVLYVENHSQTLDQMANIIGKSKTAVNIAIRNLSHLGLVDRVWVKGERKDFYTSVNSVYSKLMTLQVKQWHTQTTRQVEAMEQFKQAVPKDDPQWQQMQEKLTSSLQFHEQAAGILKKVTAIS
;
A
#
# COMPACT_ATOMS: atom_id res chain seq x y z
N MET A 1 11.30 -27.78 -16.29
CA MET A 1 11.88 -26.41 -16.25
C MET A 1 10.88 -25.33 -16.67
N LYS A 2 10.36 -25.32 -17.92
CA LYS A 2 9.38 -24.30 -18.38
C LYS A 2 8.11 -24.15 -17.51
N ALA A 3 7.54 -25.26 -17.03
CA ALA A 3 6.34 -25.22 -16.18
C ALA A 3 6.58 -24.52 -14.82
N GLN A 4 7.76 -24.68 -14.23
CA GLN A 4 8.08 -24.09 -12.93
C GLN A 4 8.37 -22.59 -13.04
N THR A 5 9.02 -22.16 -14.13
CA THR A 5 9.15 -20.73 -14.48
C THR A 5 7.78 -20.08 -14.68
N SER A 6 6.87 -20.75 -15.40
CA SER A 6 5.50 -20.24 -15.62
C SER A 6 4.70 -20.06 -14.32
N LEU A 7 4.86 -20.96 -13.34
CA LEU A 7 4.19 -20.84 -12.04
C LEU A 7 4.75 -19.69 -11.21
N TYR A 8 6.08 -19.50 -11.24
CA TYR A 8 6.74 -18.39 -10.57
C TYR A 8 6.25 -17.04 -11.14
N ASP A 9 6.21 -16.89 -12.46
CA ASP A 9 5.71 -15.67 -13.11
C ASP A 9 4.25 -15.40 -12.76
N SER A 10 3.41 -16.44 -12.68
CA SER A 10 2.01 -16.30 -12.26
C SER A 10 1.89 -15.84 -10.81
N LEU A 11 2.70 -16.37 -9.90
CA LEU A 11 2.72 -15.94 -8.50
C LEU A 11 3.13 -14.47 -8.39
N ILE A 12 4.22 -14.07 -9.05
CA ILE A 12 4.66 -12.67 -9.09
C ILE A 12 3.55 -11.76 -9.63
N MET A 13 2.81 -12.20 -10.64
CA MET A 13 1.70 -11.44 -11.20
C MET A 13 0.58 -11.20 -10.19
N GLU A 14 0.13 -12.22 -9.47
CA GLU A 14 -0.94 -12.05 -8.46
C GLU A 14 -0.48 -11.20 -7.27
N LEU A 15 0.78 -11.34 -6.84
CA LEU A 15 1.37 -10.49 -5.81
C LEU A 15 1.49 -9.03 -6.28
N THR A 16 1.84 -8.82 -7.55
CA THR A 16 1.88 -7.48 -8.16
C THR A 16 0.50 -6.84 -8.13
N ARG A 17 -0.55 -7.55 -8.57
CA ARG A 17 -1.93 -7.05 -8.50
C ARG A 17 -2.34 -6.71 -7.08
N THR A 18 -1.93 -7.52 -6.11
CA THR A 18 -2.18 -7.22 -4.70
C THR A 18 -1.52 -5.90 -4.30
N GLY A 19 -0.25 -5.68 -4.64
CA GLY A 19 0.43 -4.40 -4.38
C GLY A 19 -0.26 -3.19 -5.05
N GLU A 20 -0.78 -3.36 -6.25
CA GLU A 20 -1.53 -2.32 -6.97
C GLU A 20 -2.87 -1.99 -6.26
N LEU A 21 -3.55 -2.98 -5.65
CA LEU A 21 -4.71 -2.72 -4.78
C LEU A 21 -4.35 -1.82 -3.59
N PHE A 22 -3.11 -1.89 -3.11
CA PHE A 22 -2.54 -1.00 -2.08
C PHE A 22 -1.96 0.30 -2.65
N ARG A 23 -2.35 0.68 -3.87
CA ARG A 23 -1.98 1.93 -4.54
C ARG A 23 -0.48 2.08 -4.81
N LEU A 24 0.26 0.98 -4.82
CA LEU A 24 1.62 0.97 -5.35
C LEU A 24 1.55 1.12 -6.88
N SER A 25 2.51 1.83 -7.47
CA SER A 25 2.67 1.83 -8.92
C SER A 25 3.02 0.42 -9.42
N ALA A 26 2.74 0.13 -10.68
CA ALA A 26 3.05 -1.18 -11.29
C ALA A 26 4.54 -1.58 -11.12
N THR A 27 5.46 -0.60 -11.12
CA THR A 27 6.89 -0.87 -10.91
C THR A 27 7.18 -1.21 -9.45
N GLU A 28 6.62 -0.47 -8.49
CA GLU A 28 6.79 -0.73 -7.05
C GLU A 28 6.16 -2.06 -6.65
N ALA A 29 4.94 -2.33 -7.10
CA ALA A 29 4.22 -3.55 -6.80
C ALA A 29 4.97 -4.79 -7.32
N ARG A 30 5.44 -4.74 -8.57
CA ARG A 30 6.22 -5.84 -9.15
C ARG A 30 7.57 -6.01 -8.46
N LEU A 31 8.24 -4.92 -8.12
CA LEU A 31 9.51 -4.96 -7.40
C LEU A 31 9.35 -5.57 -6.00
N LEU A 32 8.31 -5.17 -5.27
CA LEU A 32 7.99 -5.72 -3.96
C LEU A 32 7.63 -7.21 -4.05
N ALA A 33 6.83 -7.61 -5.05
CA ALA A 33 6.49 -9.01 -5.29
C ALA A 33 7.74 -9.87 -5.53
N VAL A 34 8.66 -9.39 -6.36
CA VAL A 34 9.95 -10.07 -6.60
C VAL A 34 10.74 -10.17 -5.30
N LEU A 35 10.95 -9.08 -4.56
CA LEU A 35 11.68 -9.11 -3.29
C LEU A 35 11.02 -9.93 -2.18
N TYR A 36 9.71 -10.17 -2.29
CA TYR A 36 8.95 -11.00 -1.36
C TYR A 36 9.11 -12.48 -1.65
N VAL A 37 9.15 -12.85 -2.94
CA VAL A 37 9.34 -14.26 -3.35
C VAL A 37 10.82 -14.64 -3.34
N GLU A 38 11.70 -13.73 -3.75
CA GLU A 38 13.14 -13.87 -3.64
C GLU A 38 13.54 -13.81 -2.16
N ASN A 39 13.82 -14.97 -1.56
CA ASN A 39 14.16 -15.08 -0.15
C ASN A 39 15.61 -14.64 0.16
N HIS A 40 16.15 -13.72 -0.63
CA HIS A 40 17.49 -13.18 -0.47
C HIS A 40 17.56 -11.72 -0.92
N SER A 41 18.54 -10.99 -0.38
CA SER A 41 18.69 -9.57 -0.70
C SER A 41 19.25 -9.36 -2.11
N GLN A 42 18.82 -8.31 -2.80
CA GLN A 42 19.16 -8.00 -4.19
C GLN A 42 19.73 -6.58 -4.32
N THR A 43 20.68 -6.37 -5.23
CA THR A 43 21.18 -5.04 -5.59
C THR A 43 20.23 -4.34 -6.57
N LEU A 44 20.34 -3.01 -6.69
CA LEU A 44 19.63 -2.22 -7.70
C LEU A 44 19.79 -2.76 -9.12
N ASP A 45 21.01 -3.21 -9.47
CA ASP A 45 21.31 -3.74 -10.80
C ASP A 45 20.57 -5.05 -11.06
N GLN A 46 20.56 -5.96 -10.09
CA GLN A 46 19.85 -7.24 -10.19
C GLN A 46 18.35 -7.01 -10.29
N MET A 47 17.79 -6.15 -9.44
CA MET A 47 16.38 -5.80 -9.46
C MET A 47 15.96 -5.23 -10.83
N ALA A 48 16.75 -4.31 -11.41
CA ALA A 48 16.51 -3.75 -12.73
C ALA A 48 16.44 -4.81 -13.83
N ASN A 49 17.36 -5.77 -13.79
CA ASN A 49 17.38 -6.89 -14.73
C ASN A 49 16.15 -7.81 -14.56
N ILE A 50 15.79 -8.16 -13.31
CA ILE A 50 14.69 -9.08 -13.02
C ILE A 50 13.34 -8.50 -13.48
N ILE A 51 13.06 -7.24 -13.17
CA ILE A 51 11.75 -6.64 -13.52
C ILE A 51 11.73 -6.02 -14.92
N GLY A 52 12.85 -6.05 -15.65
CA GLY A 52 12.96 -5.49 -17.01
C GLY A 52 12.74 -3.97 -17.06
N LYS A 53 13.26 -3.23 -16.07
CA LYS A 53 13.13 -1.76 -15.98
C LYS A 53 14.49 -1.08 -15.89
N SER A 54 14.52 0.23 -16.13
CA SER A 54 15.75 1.01 -15.97
C SER A 54 16.16 1.10 -14.51
N LYS A 55 17.47 1.23 -14.26
CA LYS A 55 18.01 1.46 -12.90
C LYS A 55 17.40 2.68 -12.23
N THR A 56 17.11 3.74 -13.00
CA THR A 56 16.44 4.94 -12.51
C THR A 56 15.02 4.64 -12.00
N ALA A 57 14.23 3.87 -12.76
CA ALA A 57 12.88 3.49 -12.35
C ALA A 57 12.90 2.62 -11.09
N VAL A 58 13.81 1.65 -11.01
CA VAL A 58 14.00 0.81 -9.81
C VAL A 58 14.45 1.64 -8.61
N ASN A 59 15.35 2.60 -8.79
CA ASN A 59 15.81 3.47 -7.71
C ASN A 59 14.68 4.32 -7.14
N ILE A 60 13.81 4.87 -8.00
CA ILE A 60 12.61 5.60 -7.55
C ILE A 60 11.69 4.64 -6.76
N ALA A 61 11.41 3.47 -7.32
CA ALA A 61 10.53 2.49 -6.68
C ALA A 61 11.07 2.02 -5.32
N ILE A 62 12.35 1.63 -5.22
CA ILE A 62 12.92 1.11 -3.97
C ILE A 62 12.99 2.20 -2.89
N ARG A 63 13.24 3.46 -3.26
CA ARG A 63 13.21 4.59 -2.32
C ARG A 63 11.83 4.80 -1.75
N ASN A 64 10.79 4.74 -2.59
CA ASN A 64 9.42 4.87 -2.10
C ASN A 64 9.01 3.67 -1.24
N LEU A 65 9.33 2.43 -1.66
CA LEU A 65 9.09 1.24 -0.85
C LEU A 65 9.81 1.30 0.50
N SER A 66 11.04 1.84 0.54
CA SER A 66 11.79 2.05 1.78
C SER A 66 11.13 3.12 2.65
N HIS A 67 10.65 4.21 2.06
CA HIS A 67 9.90 5.26 2.76
C HIS A 67 8.60 4.74 3.37
N LEU A 68 7.90 3.86 2.66
CA LEU A 68 6.71 3.14 3.15
C LEU A 68 7.06 2.05 4.18
N GLY A 69 8.35 1.76 4.41
CA GLY A 69 8.82 0.74 5.33
C GLY A 69 8.50 -0.70 4.89
N LEU A 70 8.34 -0.92 3.58
CA LEU A 70 8.00 -2.23 2.98
C LEU A 70 9.23 -3.06 2.59
N VAL A 71 10.40 -2.42 2.53
CA VAL A 71 11.69 -3.06 2.23
C VAL A 71 12.76 -2.53 3.19
N ASP A 72 13.76 -3.36 3.45
CA ASP A 72 14.93 -3.01 4.24
C ASP A 72 16.19 -3.00 3.38
N ARG A 73 17.13 -2.11 3.70
CA ARG A 73 18.49 -2.13 3.15
C ARG A 73 19.34 -3.07 3.99
N VAL A 74 19.97 -4.03 3.32
CA VAL A 74 20.83 -5.05 3.93
C VAL A 74 22.28 -4.76 3.60
N TRP A 75 23.14 -4.83 4.62
CA TRP A 75 24.58 -4.77 4.41
C TRP A 75 25.13 -6.18 4.22
N VAL A 76 25.86 -6.39 3.12
CA VAL A 76 26.52 -7.66 2.82
C VAL A 76 28.02 -7.49 2.99
N LYS A 77 28.63 -8.32 3.83
CA LYS A 77 30.06 -8.22 4.17
C LYS A 77 30.94 -8.36 2.91
N GLY A 78 31.82 -7.39 2.70
CA GLY A 78 32.74 -7.36 1.57
C GLY A 78 32.17 -6.73 0.30
N GLU A 79 30.87 -6.44 0.28
CA GLU A 79 30.23 -5.75 -0.84
C GLU A 79 30.17 -4.24 -0.62
N ARG A 80 30.43 -3.48 -1.68
CA ARG A 80 30.30 -2.01 -1.68
C ARG A 80 28.91 -1.54 -2.14
N LYS A 81 28.09 -2.45 -2.66
CA LYS A 81 26.75 -2.16 -3.18
C LYS A 81 25.71 -2.29 -2.08
N ASP A 82 24.61 -1.57 -2.28
CA ASP A 82 23.42 -1.69 -1.45
C ASP A 82 22.57 -2.88 -1.88
N PHE A 83 22.20 -3.70 -0.91
CA PHE A 83 21.25 -4.78 -1.10
C PHE A 83 19.92 -4.43 -0.42
N TYR A 84 18.84 -4.96 -0.96
CA TYR A 84 17.49 -4.72 -0.46
C TYR A 84 16.73 -6.03 -0.36
N THR A 85 15.84 -6.14 0.61
CA THR A 85 14.92 -7.27 0.78
C THR A 85 13.57 -6.78 1.27
N SER A 86 12.53 -7.59 1.10
CA SER A 86 11.21 -7.28 1.67
C SER A 86 11.22 -7.49 3.19
N VAL A 87 10.39 -6.75 3.93
CA VAL A 87 10.26 -6.98 5.37
C VAL A 87 9.48 -8.27 5.66
N ASN A 88 9.73 -8.98 6.77
CA ASN A 88 8.98 -10.20 7.08
C ASN A 88 7.46 -9.99 7.20
N SER A 89 7.03 -8.79 7.60
CA SER A 89 5.63 -8.45 7.86
C SER A 89 4.99 -7.59 6.76
N VAL A 90 5.39 -7.76 5.48
CA VAL A 90 4.96 -6.89 4.35
C VAL A 90 3.45 -6.65 4.39
N TYR A 91 2.64 -7.71 4.48
CA TYR A 91 1.18 -7.61 4.44
C TYR A 91 0.59 -6.87 5.63
N SER A 92 1.08 -7.13 6.84
CA SER A 92 0.64 -6.37 8.03
C SER A 92 0.92 -4.87 7.85
N LYS A 93 2.09 -4.51 7.32
CA LYS A 93 2.42 -3.12 7.02
C LYS A 93 1.55 -2.53 5.92
N LEU A 94 1.32 -3.24 4.82
CA LEU A 94 0.43 -2.80 3.73
C LEU A 94 -0.98 -2.52 4.25
N MET A 95 -1.55 -3.44 5.04
CA MET A 95 -2.87 -3.25 5.66
C MET A 95 -2.87 -2.06 6.60
N THR A 96 -1.86 -1.93 7.46
CA THR A 96 -1.73 -0.80 8.38
C THR A 96 -1.68 0.53 7.64
N LEU A 97 -0.90 0.62 6.56
CA LEU A 97 -0.82 1.81 5.69
C LEU A 97 -2.19 2.13 5.08
N GLN A 98 -2.89 1.12 4.56
CA GLN A 98 -4.21 1.29 3.96
C GLN A 98 -5.25 1.80 4.97
N VAL A 99 -5.28 1.20 6.17
CA VAL A 99 -6.18 1.60 7.26
C VAL A 99 -5.91 3.05 7.68
N LYS A 100 -4.64 3.43 7.81
CA LYS A 100 -4.23 4.79 8.18
C LYS A 100 -4.65 5.81 7.11
N GLN A 101 -4.45 5.48 5.83
CA GLN A 101 -4.90 6.33 4.72
C GLN A 101 -6.42 6.47 4.71
N TRP A 102 -7.15 5.36 4.84
CA TRP A 102 -8.61 5.38 4.88
C TRP A 102 -9.12 6.24 6.04
N HIS A 103 -8.59 6.05 7.25
CA HIS A 103 -8.94 6.85 8.41
C HIS A 103 -8.70 8.35 8.18
N THR A 104 -7.55 8.71 7.60
CA THR A 104 -7.23 10.12 7.29
C THR A 104 -8.24 10.70 6.30
N GLN A 105 -8.61 9.95 5.26
CA GLN A 105 -9.57 10.40 4.25
C GLN A 105 -10.97 10.56 4.83
N THR A 106 -11.43 9.59 5.63
CA THR A 106 -12.73 9.67 6.31
C THR A 106 -12.76 10.87 7.26
N THR A 107 -11.69 11.12 8.03
CA THR A 107 -11.62 12.28 8.93
C THR A 107 -11.82 13.60 8.17
N ARG A 108 -11.12 13.78 7.04
CA ARG A 108 -11.29 14.95 6.17
C ARG A 108 -12.68 15.07 5.58
N GLN A 109 -13.32 13.95 5.25
CA GLN A 109 -14.69 13.92 4.79
C GLN A 109 -15.65 14.44 5.86
N VAL A 110 -15.49 14.02 7.13
CA VAL A 110 -16.28 14.54 8.26
C VAL A 110 -16.10 16.05 8.41
N GLU A 111 -14.85 16.52 8.40
CA GLU A 111 -14.55 17.95 8.53
C GLU A 111 -15.21 18.77 7.42
N ALA A 112 -15.13 18.31 6.17
CA ALA A 112 -15.78 18.95 5.04
C ALA A 112 -17.32 18.97 5.17
N MET A 113 -17.91 17.89 5.68
CA MET A 113 -19.36 17.83 5.95
C MET A 113 -19.80 18.82 7.03
N GLU A 114 -19.05 18.93 8.13
CA GLU A 114 -19.36 19.88 9.21
C GLU A 114 -19.22 21.33 8.73
N GLN A 115 -18.23 21.63 7.89
CA GLN A 115 -18.11 22.95 7.26
C GLN A 115 -19.30 23.23 6.33
N PHE A 116 -19.69 22.26 5.50
CA PHE A 116 -20.82 22.42 4.60
C PHE A 116 -22.14 22.63 5.35
N LYS A 117 -22.37 21.88 6.43
CA LYS A 117 -23.52 22.02 7.33
C LYS A 117 -23.66 23.42 7.92
N GLN A 118 -22.55 24.11 8.17
CA GLN A 118 -22.57 25.49 8.67
C GLN A 118 -22.93 26.51 7.59
N ALA A 119 -22.70 26.18 6.32
CA ALA A 119 -22.91 27.06 5.19
C ALA A 119 -24.32 26.98 4.58
N VAL A 120 -25.11 25.94 4.92
CA VAL A 120 -26.42 25.67 4.32
C VAL A 120 -27.57 25.89 5.33
N PRO A 121 -28.72 26.43 4.91
CA PRO A 121 -29.90 26.54 5.76
C PRO A 121 -30.35 25.18 6.31
N LYS A 122 -30.68 25.12 7.61
CA LYS A 122 -31.04 23.86 8.29
C LYS A 122 -32.33 23.22 7.78
N ASP A 123 -33.19 24.03 7.20
CA ASP A 123 -34.51 23.72 6.65
C ASP A 123 -34.49 23.37 5.15
N ASP A 124 -33.32 23.34 4.51
CA ASP A 124 -33.19 22.91 3.12
C ASP A 124 -33.51 21.39 2.98
N PRO A 125 -34.58 21.00 2.24
CA PRO A 125 -34.96 19.61 2.09
C PRO A 125 -33.89 18.75 1.38
N GLN A 126 -33.09 19.34 0.50
CA GLN A 126 -31.97 18.63 -0.17
C GLN A 126 -30.84 18.36 0.82
N TRP A 127 -30.58 19.29 1.73
CA TRP A 127 -29.60 19.11 2.80
C TRP A 127 -29.99 17.97 3.73
N GLN A 128 -31.25 17.88 4.16
CA GLN A 128 -31.72 16.81 5.05
C GLN A 128 -31.50 15.42 4.44
N GLN A 129 -31.88 15.23 3.17
CA GLN A 129 -31.67 13.96 2.48
C GLN A 129 -30.19 13.61 2.29
N MET A 130 -29.35 14.61 2.02
CA MET A 130 -27.91 14.42 1.88
C MET A 130 -27.25 14.12 3.22
N GLN A 131 -27.65 14.80 4.30
CA GLN A 131 -27.12 14.64 5.65
C GLN A 131 -27.33 13.21 6.17
N GLU A 132 -28.51 12.62 5.96
CA GLU A 132 -28.79 11.23 6.36
C GLU A 132 -27.85 10.24 5.66
N LYS A 133 -27.70 10.37 4.33
CA LYS A 133 -26.81 9.50 3.54
C LYS A 133 -25.36 9.63 4.01
N LEU A 134 -24.91 10.85 4.23
CA LEU A 134 -23.54 11.12 4.65
C LEU A 134 -23.25 10.60 6.07
N THR A 135 -24.20 10.76 6.99
CA THR A 135 -24.09 10.26 8.37
C THR A 135 -24.00 8.73 8.39
N SER A 136 -24.85 8.05 7.61
CA SER A 136 -24.81 6.58 7.48
C SER A 136 -23.48 6.09 6.90
N SER A 137 -22.98 6.75 5.86
CA SER A 137 -21.68 6.43 5.26
C SER A 137 -20.53 6.61 6.25
N LEU A 138 -20.55 7.69 7.03
CA LEU A 138 -19.54 7.94 8.05
C LEU A 138 -19.54 6.87 9.15
N GLN A 139 -20.71 6.50 9.67
CA GLN A 139 -20.82 5.45 10.68
C GLN A 139 -20.25 4.12 10.18
N PHE A 140 -20.52 3.75 8.93
CA PHE A 140 -19.92 2.57 8.32
C PHE A 140 -18.38 2.66 8.30
N HIS A 141 -17.82 3.81 7.91
CA HIS A 141 -16.37 4.01 7.89
C HIS A 141 -15.73 3.91 9.28
N GLU A 142 -16.34 4.49 10.31
CA GLU A 142 -15.85 4.41 11.69
C GLU A 142 -15.86 2.97 12.22
N GLN A 143 -16.93 2.23 11.96
CA GLN A 143 -17.04 0.82 12.35
C GLN A 143 -15.97 -0.04 11.65
N ALA A 144 -15.82 0.13 10.34
CA ALA A 144 -14.83 -0.61 9.57
C ALA A 144 -13.39 -0.28 9.99
N ALA A 145 -13.08 1.00 10.24
CA ALA A 145 -11.79 1.42 10.76
C ALA A 145 -11.52 0.84 12.15
N GLY A 146 -12.54 0.77 13.02
CA GLY A 146 -12.44 0.15 14.34
C GLY A 146 -12.13 -1.35 14.28
N ILE A 147 -12.75 -2.08 13.36
CA ILE A 147 -12.46 -3.51 13.13
C ILE A 147 -11.02 -3.68 12.65
N LEU A 148 -10.61 -2.90 11.65
CA LEU A 148 -9.28 -3.04 11.06
C LEU A 148 -8.17 -2.68 12.05
N LYS A 149 -8.34 -1.64 12.87
CA LYS A 149 -7.39 -1.31 13.95
C LYS A 149 -7.17 -2.47 14.91
N LYS A 150 -8.22 -3.22 15.27
CA LYS A 150 -8.12 -4.40 16.15
C LYS A 150 -7.33 -5.52 15.47
N VAL A 151 -7.56 -5.78 14.19
CA VAL A 151 -6.86 -6.83 13.43
C VAL A 151 -5.38 -6.48 13.25
N THR A 152 -5.06 -5.23 12.92
CA THR A 152 -3.67 -4.81 12.70
C THR A 152 -2.87 -4.62 14.00
N ALA A 153 -3.51 -4.33 15.14
CA ALA A 153 -2.83 -4.18 16.43
C ALA A 153 -2.45 -5.52 17.10
N ILE A 154 -2.99 -6.63 16.59
CA ILE A 154 -2.68 -7.99 17.04
C ILE A 154 -1.53 -8.60 16.20
N SER A 155 -1.11 -7.92 15.12
CA SER A 155 -0.08 -8.38 14.18
C SER A 155 1.27 -7.71 14.43
#